data_AF-A0A2M7NGQ5-F1
#
_entry.id   AF-A0A2M7NGQ5-F1
#
_cell.length_a   1.000
_cell.length_b   1.000
_cell.length_c   1.000
_cell.angle_alpha   90.00
_cell.angle_beta   90.00
_cell.angle_gamma   90.00
#
_symmetry.space_group_name_H-M   'P 1'
#
loop_
_entity.id
_entity.type
_entity.pdbx_description
1 polymer ?
#
loop_
_entity_poly.entity_id
_entity_poly.type
_entity_poly.pdbx_seq_one_letter_code
_entity_poly.pdbx_strand_id
1 'polypeptide(L)'
;MKVIKNISSVALFFFASSFFVCFAYQNQILSSLSIDYATVFGDDYKKAKQRIASLETQFSMCFPNQKKMAQAVVFPELIRYHLLRDLFETESLKLIYVEEGSQIIDFSIGLFQMKPSFVENIENYLQKYPCLTESTNNFSKINDFKTSEIKKIRTQRIERLQQTDWQILYLSAFMSICYHRFVLS
;
A
#
# COMPACT_ATOMS: atom_id res chain seq x y z
N MET A 1 -69.14 14.87 -0.21
CA MET A 1 -68.05 13.87 -0.12
C MET A 1 -67.07 13.93 -1.32
N LYS A 2 -66.65 15.12 -1.76
CA LYS A 2 -65.64 15.32 -2.85
C LYS A 2 -64.42 16.13 -2.40
N VAL A 3 -64.56 16.97 -1.38
CA VAL A 3 -63.50 17.86 -0.87
C VAL A 3 -62.38 17.10 -0.13
N ILE A 4 -62.71 16.00 0.56
CA ILE A 4 -61.75 15.23 1.37
C ILE A 4 -60.76 14.43 0.49
N LYS A 5 -61.16 13.99 -0.72
CA LYS A 5 -60.27 13.26 -1.64
C LYS A 5 -59.17 14.15 -2.24
N ASN A 6 -59.48 15.41 -2.55
CA ASN A 6 -58.51 16.34 -3.14
C ASN A 6 -57.41 16.77 -2.15
N ILE A 7 -57.76 16.95 -0.87
CA ILE A 7 -56.80 17.33 0.18
C ILE A 7 -55.78 16.20 0.41
N SER A 8 -56.20 14.93 0.33
CA SER A 8 -55.27 13.79 0.47
C SER A 8 -54.27 13.69 -0.68
N SER A 9 -54.67 14.02 -1.91
CA SER A 9 -53.80 13.92 -3.09
C SER A 9 -52.77 15.05 -3.15
N VAL A 10 -53.17 16.27 -2.74
CA VAL A 10 -52.25 17.42 -2.63
C VAL A 10 -51.24 17.20 -1.51
N ALA A 11 -51.68 16.71 -0.34
CA ALA A 11 -50.77 16.38 0.76
C ALA A 11 -49.77 15.28 0.36
N LEU A 12 -50.22 14.22 -0.32
CA LEU A 12 -49.33 13.15 -0.82
C LEU A 12 -48.29 13.68 -1.81
N PHE A 13 -48.66 14.66 -2.65
CA PHE A 13 -47.75 15.29 -3.61
C PHE A 13 -46.70 16.19 -2.93
N PHE A 14 -47.09 16.93 -1.88
CA PHE A 14 -46.16 17.69 -1.05
C PHE A 14 -45.20 16.79 -0.26
N PHE A 15 -45.69 15.68 0.30
CA PHE A 15 -44.83 14.70 0.97
C PHE A 15 -43.87 14.00 0.00
N ALA A 16 -44.33 13.60 -1.18
CA ALA A 16 -43.49 12.95 -2.19
C ALA A 16 -42.42 13.90 -2.76
N SER A 17 -42.77 15.16 -3.02
CA SER A 17 -41.81 16.17 -3.51
C SER A 17 -40.78 16.55 -2.44
N SER A 18 -41.20 16.69 -1.17
CA SER A 18 -40.27 16.94 -0.07
C SER A 18 -39.32 15.76 0.18
N PHE A 19 -39.78 14.51 -0.03
CA PHE A 19 -38.92 13.32 0.04
C PHE A 19 -37.93 13.25 -1.13
N PHE A 20 -38.36 13.62 -2.34
CA PHE A 20 -37.49 13.68 -3.52
C PHE A 20 -36.41 14.76 -3.39
N VAL A 21 -36.76 15.93 -2.84
CA VAL A 21 -35.80 17.00 -2.54
C VAL A 21 -34.82 16.55 -1.47
N CYS A 22 -35.28 15.93 -0.37
CA CYS A 22 -34.38 15.37 0.65
C CYS A 22 -33.42 14.31 0.08
N PHE A 23 -33.93 13.39 -0.74
CA PHE A 23 -33.12 12.34 -1.38
C PHE A 23 -32.11 12.91 -2.38
N ALA A 24 -32.48 13.93 -3.15
CA ALA A 24 -31.57 14.64 -4.05
C ALA A 24 -30.47 15.39 -3.27
N TYR A 25 -30.82 16.11 -2.20
CA TYR A 25 -29.87 16.80 -1.32
C TYR A 25 -28.94 15.81 -0.60
N GLN A 26 -29.44 14.67 -0.16
CA GLN A 26 -28.65 13.65 0.53
C GLN A 26 -27.63 12.99 -0.41
N ASN A 27 -27.98 12.74 -1.68
CA ASN A 27 -27.03 12.30 -2.70
C ASN A 27 -25.98 13.36 -3.04
N GLN A 28 -26.37 14.65 -3.06
CA GLN A 28 -25.45 15.76 -3.30
C GLN A 28 -24.43 15.91 -2.16
N ILE A 29 -24.86 15.74 -0.91
CA ILE A 29 -23.99 15.74 0.28
C ILE A 29 -23.01 14.55 0.25
N LEU A 30 -23.48 13.34 -0.07
CA LEU A 30 -22.58 12.17 -0.21
C LEU A 30 -21.52 12.36 -1.30
N SER A 31 -21.87 13.00 -2.43
CA SER A 31 -20.90 13.31 -3.50
C SER A 31 -19.87 14.38 -3.10
N SER A 32 -20.21 15.28 -2.19
CA SER A 32 -19.29 16.31 -1.66
C SER A 32 -18.33 15.79 -0.59
N LEU A 33 -18.61 14.60 -0.03
CA LEU A 33 -17.76 13.93 0.96
C LEU A 33 -16.70 13.02 0.34
N SER A 34 -16.77 12.73 -0.98
CA SER A 34 -15.72 12.00 -1.66
C SER A 34 -14.54 12.92 -1.94
N ILE A 35 -13.46 12.75 -1.18
CA ILE A 35 -12.20 13.44 -1.43
C ILE A 35 -11.68 12.98 -2.80
N ASP A 36 -11.60 13.90 -3.76
CA ASP A 36 -10.92 13.66 -5.02
C ASP A 36 -9.41 13.73 -4.82
N TYR A 37 -8.79 12.59 -4.59
CA TYR A 37 -7.34 12.47 -4.42
C TYR A 37 -6.54 12.94 -5.63
N ALA A 38 -7.11 12.91 -6.85
CA ALA A 38 -6.44 13.47 -8.03
C ALA A 38 -6.36 14.99 -7.96
N THR A 39 -7.40 15.64 -7.43
CA THR A 39 -7.42 17.09 -7.20
C THR A 39 -6.54 17.48 -6.02
N VAL A 40 -6.55 16.71 -4.93
CA VAL A 40 -5.75 17.00 -3.72
C VAL A 40 -4.25 16.89 -3.98
N PHE A 41 -3.81 15.85 -4.68
CA PHE A 41 -2.38 15.56 -4.88
C PHE A 41 -1.85 15.96 -6.27
N GLY A 42 -2.71 16.43 -7.17
CA GLY A 42 -2.33 17.00 -8.46
C GLY A 42 -1.37 16.12 -9.27
N ASP A 43 -0.17 16.64 -9.54
CA ASP A 43 0.82 15.97 -10.37
C ASP A 43 1.44 14.73 -9.71
N ASP A 44 1.51 14.69 -8.38
CA ASP A 44 2.06 13.53 -7.69
C ASP A 44 1.13 12.32 -7.81
N TYR A 45 -0.19 12.54 -7.86
CA TYR A 45 -1.15 11.50 -8.22
C TYR A 45 -0.93 10.97 -9.64
N LYS A 46 -0.66 11.85 -10.61
CA LYS A 46 -0.39 11.44 -12.01
C LYS A 46 0.89 10.62 -12.10
N LYS A 47 1.97 11.07 -11.43
CA LYS A 47 3.25 10.34 -11.36
C LYS A 47 3.08 8.98 -10.69
N ALA A 48 2.31 8.89 -9.60
CA ALA A 48 2.02 7.61 -8.94
C ALA A 48 1.30 6.63 -9.88
N LYS A 49 0.31 7.09 -10.65
CA LYS A 49 -0.36 6.27 -11.68
C LYS A 49 0.60 5.80 -12.77
N GLN A 50 1.46 6.68 -13.26
CA GLN A 50 2.48 6.30 -14.26
C GLN A 50 3.46 5.26 -13.72
N ARG A 51 3.88 5.39 -12.44
CA ARG A 51 4.73 4.41 -11.77
C ARG A 51 4.05 3.06 -11.64
N ILE A 52 2.80 3.01 -11.20
CA ILE A 52 2.02 1.75 -11.16
C ILE A 52 1.95 1.11 -12.55
N ALA A 53 1.61 1.90 -13.57
CA ALA A 53 1.54 1.40 -14.94
C ALA A 53 2.89 0.83 -15.42
N SER A 54 4.01 1.46 -15.05
CA SER A 54 5.34 0.96 -15.41
C SER A 54 5.72 -0.37 -14.73
N LEU A 55 5.10 -0.70 -13.60
CA LEU A 55 5.34 -1.94 -12.85
C LEU A 55 4.29 -3.02 -13.11
N GLU A 56 3.33 -2.77 -14.02
CA GLU A 56 2.13 -3.61 -14.21
C GLU A 56 2.47 -5.07 -14.52
N THR A 57 3.52 -5.31 -15.30
CA THR A 57 4.02 -6.64 -15.63
C THR A 57 4.51 -7.38 -14.39
N GLN A 58 5.37 -6.75 -13.57
CA GLN A 58 5.88 -7.35 -12.34
C GLN A 58 4.75 -7.58 -11.33
N PHE A 59 3.81 -6.63 -11.21
CA PHE A 59 2.66 -6.79 -10.33
C PHE A 59 1.76 -7.96 -10.77
N SER A 60 1.55 -8.13 -12.08
CA SER A 60 0.74 -9.24 -12.60
C SER A 60 1.43 -10.59 -12.39
N MET A 61 2.76 -10.64 -12.49
CA MET A 61 3.54 -11.86 -12.22
C MET A 61 3.60 -12.21 -10.73
N CYS A 62 3.88 -11.24 -9.86
CA CYS A 62 4.09 -11.47 -8.43
C CYS A 62 2.79 -11.53 -7.61
N PHE A 63 1.67 -11.02 -8.14
CA PHE A 63 0.37 -10.95 -7.45
C PHE A 63 -0.82 -11.35 -8.35
N PRO A 64 -0.84 -12.57 -8.92
CA PRO A 64 -1.82 -12.96 -9.94
C PRO A 64 -3.27 -12.76 -9.50
N ASN A 65 -3.59 -13.00 -8.22
CA ASN A 65 -4.94 -12.87 -7.66
C ASN A 65 -5.11 -11.67 -6.72
N GLN A 66 -4.05 -10.90 -6.47
CA GLN A 66 -4.05 -9.84 -5.44
C GLN A 66 -3.43 -8.52 -5.91
N LYS A 67 -3.18 -8.38 -7.22
CA LYS A 67 -2.57 -7.18 -7.83
C LYS A 67 -3.17 -5.87 -7.34
N LYS A 68 -4.50 -5.73 -7.40
CA LYS A 68 -5.18 -4.48 -7.01
C LYS A 68 -4.93 -4.13 -5.54
N MET A 69 -4.89 -5.14 -4.67
CA MET A 69 -4.58 -4.96 -3.25
C MET A 69 -3.12 -4.54 -3.07
N ALA A 70 -2.18 -5.22 -3.73
CA ALA A 70 -0.76 -4.85 -3.68
C ALA A 70 -0.52 -3.42 -4.19
N GLN A 71 -1.17 -3.04 -5.29
CA GLN A 71 -1.12 -1.67 -5.83
C GLN A 71 -1.70 -0.67 -4.83
N ALA A 72 -2.83 -0.97 -4.21
CA ALA A 72 -3.45 -0.10 -3.20
C ALA A 72 -2.56 0.11 -1.96
N VAL A 73 -1.79 -0.92 -1.55
CA VAL A 73 -0.84 -0.82 -0.43
C VAL A 73 0.28 0.17 -0.75
N VAL A 74 0.84 0.13 -1.96
CA VAL A 74 2.00 0.99 -2.32
C VAL A 74 1.59 2.37 -2.84
N PHE A 75 0.36 2.53 -3.32
CA PHE A 75 -0.07 3.76 -3.99
C PHE A 75 0.09 5.03 -3.14
N PRO A 76 -0.25 5.04 -1.83
CA PRO A 76 0.00 6.20 -0.97
C PRO A 76 1.47 6.60 -0.88
N GLU A 77 2.38 5.61 -0.89
CA GLU A 77 3.82 5.85 -0.86
C GLU A 77 4.32 6.43 -2.19
N LEU A 78 3.79 5.97 -3.32
CA LEU A 78 4.12 6.49 -4.64
C LEU A 78 3.71 7.96 -4.82
N ILE A 79 2.57 8.37 -4.24
CA ILE A 79 2.14 9.77 -4.22
C ILE A 79 3.17 10.60 -3.46
N ARG A 80 3.64 10.14 -2.30
CA ARG A 80 4.56 10.91 -1.45
C ARG A 80 6.03 10.79 -1.86
N TYR A 81 6.36 9.89 -2.78
CA TYR A 81 7.73 9.50 -3.08
C TYR A 81 8.63 10.68 -3.48
N HIS A 82 8.14 11.62 -4.30
CA HIS A 82 8.97 12.74 -4.76
C HIS A 82 9.30 13.70 -3.61
N LEU A 83 8.28 14.06 -2.81
CA LEU A 83 8.46 14.88 -1.61
C LEU A 83 9.44 14.24 -0.63
N LEU A 84 9.29 12.94 -0.36
CA LEU A 84 10.15 12.25 0.60
C LEU A 84 11.58 12.06 0.07
N ARG A 85 11.74 11.69 -1.20
CA ARG A 85 13.07 11.55 -1.82
C ARG A 85 13.87 12.84 -1.71
N ASP A 86 13.23 13.99 -1.94
CA ASP A 86 13.93 15.28 -1.93
C ASP A 86 14.29 15.73 -0.50
N LEU A 87 13.56 15.25 0.52
CA LEU A 87 13.85 15.52 1.93
C LEU A 87 14.89 14.55 2.54
N PHE A 88 14.98 13.33 2.02
CA PHE A 88 15.84 12.27 2.55
C PHE A 88 17.12 12.10 1.69
N GLU A 89 18.08 12.99 1.86
CA GLU A 89 19.47 12.70 1.48
C GLU A 89 20.01 11.61 2.44
N THR A 90 19.93 10.34 2.01
CA THR A 90 19.80 9.18 2.93
C THR A 90 21.12 8.50 3.30
N GLU A 91 22.27 9.02 2.88
CA GLU A 91 23.55 8.30 3.02
C GLU A 91 23.98 8.13 4.49
N SER A 92 23.84 9.17 5.31
CA SER A 92 24.18 9.07 6.74
C SER A 92 23.32 8.06 7.48
N LEU A 93 22.02 8.00 7.18
CA LEU A 93 21.10 7.05 7.82
C LEU A 93 21.43 5.61 7.45
N LYS A 94 21.80 5.35 6.19
CA LYS A 94 22.26 4.02 5.75
C LYS A 94 23.52 3.59 6.48
N LEU A 95 24.51 4.48 6.63
CA LEU A 95 25.75 4.17 7.34
C LEU A 95 25.48 3.82 8.81
N ILE A 96 24.65 4.62 9.49
CA ILE A 96 24.27 4.34 10.89
C ILE A 96 23.52 2.99 10.97
N TYR A 97 22.64 2.67 10.02
CA TYR A 97 21.96 1.38 10.00
C TYR A 97 22.94 0.21 9.82
N VAL A 98 23.93 0.33 8.93
CA VAL A 98 24.92 -0.73 8.72
C VAL A 98 25.71 -0.99 10.01
N GLU A 99 26.13 0.08 10.67
CA GLU A 99 26.92 0.03 11.91
C GLU A 99 26.08 -0.49 13.09
N GLU A 100 24.92 0.11 13.34
CA GLU A 100 24.17 -0.04 14.59
C GLU A 100 22.89 -0.89 14.46
N GLY A 101 22.31 -0.95 13.25
CA GLY A 101 21.10 -1.71 12.96
C GLY A 101 19.79 -0.97 13.22
N SER A 102 18.68 -1.68 12.97
CA SER A 102 17.31 -1.15 12.98
C SER A 102 16.83 -0.67 14.35
N GLN A 103 17.42 -1.15 15.44
CA GLN A 103 17.07 -0.74 16.81
C GLN A 103 17.52 0.69 17.12
N ILE A 104 18.58 1.17 16.45
CA ILE A 104 19.12 2.51 16.64
C ILE A 104 18.59 3.47 15.59
N ILE A 105 18.48 3.03 14.33
CA ILE A 105 17.92 3.85 13.25
C ILE A 105 17.04 3.02 12.32
N ASP A 106 15.85 3.54 12.02
CA ASP A 106 14.90 2.88 11.14
C ASP A 106 14.18 3.91 10.27
N PHE A 107 14.54 3.94 8.99
CA PHE A 107 14.11 4.95 8.02
C PHE A 107 13.51 4.29 6.79
N SER A 108 12.72 5.03 6.04
CA SER A 108 12.12 4.57 4.79
C SER A 108 13.05 4.83 3.61
N ILE A 109 13.19 3.85 2.71
CA ILE A 109 14.06 3.96 1.54
C ILE A 109 13.45 3.29 0.29
N GLY A 110 13.85 3.76 -0.89
CA GLY A 110 13.44 3.23 -2.18
C GLY A 110 12.02 3.61 -2.57
N LEU A 111 11.53 3.09 -3.69
CA LEU A 111 10.27 3.50 -4.30
C LEU A 111 9.06 3.25 -3.40
N PHE A 112 9.02 2.10 -2.73
CA PHE A 112 7.94 1.74 -1.80
C PHE A 112 8.17 2.21 -0.36
N GLN A 113 9.19 3.03 -0.12
CA GLN A 113 9.48 3.63 1.18
C GLN A 113 9.52 2.60 2.33
N MET A 114 10.11 1.43 2.05
CA MET A 114 10.20 0.32 3.02
C MET A 114 11.29 0.58 4.05
N LYS A 115 11.06 0.09 5.27
CA LYS A 115 12.00 0.21 6.39
C LYS A 115 12.91 -1.01 6.52
N PRO A 116 14.17 -0.86 6.97
CA PRO A 116 15.02 -2.00 7.31
C PRO A 116 14.40 -2.96 8.33
N SER A 117 13.78 -2.44 9.40
CA SER A 117 13.12 -3.29 10.42
C SER A 117 12.00 -4.14 9.83
N PHE A 118 11.28 -3.62 8.83
CA PHE A 118 10.21 -4.34 8.14
C PHE A 118 10.77 -5.55 7.37
N VAL A 119 11.87 -5.36 6.65
CA VAL A 119 12.56 -6.43 5.93
C VAL A 119 13.12 -7.48 6.89
N GLU A 120 13.74 -7.06 7.99
CA GLU A 120 14.22 -7.97 9.04
C GLU A 120 13.09 -8.83 9.62
N ASN A 121 11.91 -8.23 9.84
CA ASN A 121 10.73 -8.97 10.31
C ASN A 121 10.23 -9.99 9.30
N ILE A 122 10.25 -9.67 7.99
CA ILE A 122 9.93 -10.64 6.93
C ILE A 122 10.92 -11.80 6.96
N GLU A 123 12.22 -11.49 6.97
CA GLU A 123 13.29 -12.49 6.98
C GLU A 123 13.19 -13.44 8.17
N ASN A 124 12.93 -12.90 9.37
CA ASN A 124 12.74 -13.68 10.59
C ASN A 124 11.47 -14.56 10.51
N TYR A 125 10.39 -14.04 9.94
CA TYR A 125 9.15 -14.80 9.79
C TYR A 125 9.33 -15.96 8.80
N LEU A 126 10.00 -15.74 7.67
CA LEU A 126 10.28 -16.78 6.68
C LEU A 126 11.20 -17.87 7.22
N GLN A 127 12.20 -17.51 8.03
CA GLN A 127 13.04 -18.50 8.74
C GLN A 127 12.22 -19.35 9.72
N LYS A 128 11.27 -18.73 10.43
CA LYS A 128 10.41 -19.43 11.39
C LYS A 128 9.39 -20.35 10.71
N TYR A 129 8.95 -20.03 9.51
CA TYR A 129 7.92 -20.78 8.76
C TYR A 129 8.41 -21.17 7.35
N PRO A 130 9.28 -22.20 7.23
CA PRO A 130 9.86 -22.62 5.95
C PRO A 130 8.85 -23.03 4.87
N CYS A 131 7.65 -23.46 5.26
CA CYS A 131 6.56 -23.79 4.33
C CYS A 131 6.21 -22.64 3.37
N LEU A 132 6.45 -21.38 3.76
CA LEU A 132 6.25 -20.22 2.88
C LEU A 132 7.33 -20.12 1.81
N THR A 133 8.55 -20.60 2.08
CA THR A 133 9.65 -20.60 1.10
C THR A 133 9.50 -21.70 0.04
N GLU A 134 8.79 -22.78 0.37
CA GLU A 134 8.48 -23.90 -0.54
C GLU A 134 7.25 -23.64 -1.43
N SER A 135 6.50 -22.56 -1.16
CA SER A 135 5.28 -22.19 -1.89
C SER A 135 5.55 -21.63 -3.30
N THR A 136 4.48 -21.41 -4.08
CA THR A 136 4.51 -20.93 -5.47
C THR A 136 5.34 -19.67 -5.73
N ASN A 137 5.59 -18.84 -4.71
CA ASN A 137 6.32 -17.59 -4.85
C ASN A 137 7.82 -17.70 -4.52
N ASN A 138 8.27 -18.88 -4.05
CA ASN A 138 9.63 -19.24 -3.64
C ASN A 138 10.46 -18.07 -3.06
N PHE A 139 10.27 -17.84 -1.76
CA PHE A 139 10.95 -16.78 -1.03
C PHE A 139 12.36 -17.15 -0.55
N SER A 140 12.91 -18.30 -0.92
CA SER A 140 14.24 -18.77 -0.47
C SER A 140 15.35 -17.73 -0.63
N LYS A 141 15.34 -16.98 -1.74
CA LYS A 141 16.31 -15.91 -2.01
C LYS A 141 16.31 -14.75 -1.01
N ILE A 142 15.23 -14.55 -0.24
CA ILE A 142 15.17 -13.48 0.78
C ILE A 142 16.19 -13.76 1.89
N ASN A 143 16.28 -15.00 2.35
CA ASN A 143 17.19 -15.40 3.41
C ASN A 143 18.55 -15.92 2.89
N ASP A 144 18.77 -15.95 1.57
CA ASP A 144 20.02 -16.36 0.94
C ASP A 144 21.09 -15.24 1.03
N PHE A 145 21.75 -15.16 2.18
CA PHE A 145 22.91 -14.31 2.42
C PHE A 145 24.20 -15.13 2.24
N LYS A 146 25.13 -14.64 1.41
CA LYS A 146 26.42 -15.32 1.15
C LYS A 146 27.43 -15.21 2.31
N THR A 147 27.05 -14.58 3.41
CA THR A 147 27.93 -14.26 4.54
C THR A 147 27.12 -14.23 5.83
N SER A 148 27.78 -14.56 6.94
CA SER A 148 27.24 -14.43 8.30
C SER A 148 27.63 -13.11 8.97
N GLU A 149 28.43 -12.27 8.32
CA GLU A 149 28.87 -10.99 8.88
C GLU A 149 27.71 -9.98 8.87
N ILE A 150 27.29 -9.54 10.07
CA ILE A 150 26.07 -8.73 10.25
C ILE A 150 26.11 -7.41 9.46
N LYS A 151 27.26 -6.74 9.40
CA LYS A 151 27.40 -5.49 8.65
C LYS A 151 27.18 -5.71 7.16
N LYS A 152 27.77 -6.77 6.58
CA LYS A 152 27.56 -7.12 5.17
C LYS A 152 26.11 -7.51 4.87
N ILE A 153 25.46 -8.23 5.77
CA ILE A 153 24.03 -8.54 5.66
C ILE A 153 23.20 -7.25 5.62
N ARG A 154 23.47 -6.30 6.54
CA ARG A 154 22.79 -5.00 6.59
C ARG A 154 23.06 -4.17 5.33
N THR A 155 24.30 -4.14 4.83
CA THR A 155 24.62 -3.49 3.56
C THR A 155 23.79 -4.09 2.41
N GLN A 156 23.73 -5.41 2.31
CA GLN A 156 22.93 -6.08 1.28
C GLN A 156 21.44 -5.76 1.41
N ARG A 157 20.89 -5.64 2.63
CA ARG A 157 19.50 -5.20 2.83
C ARG A 157 19.25 -3.80 2.29
N ILE A 158 20.15 -2.86 2.53
CA ILE A 158 20.06 -1.50 1.98
C ILE A 158 20.07 -1.54 0.45
N GLU A 159 20.99 -2.29 -0.15
CA GLU A 159 21.08 -2.45 -1.61
C GLU A 159 19.77 -3.01 -2.19
N ARG A 160 19.21 -4.06 -1.56
CA ARG A 160 17.93 -4.66 -1.96
C ARG A 160 16.78 -3.64 -1.82
N LEU A 161 16.73 -2.90 -0.71
CA LEU A 161 15.69 -1.90 -0.46
C LEU A 161 15.68 -0.74 -1.47
N GLN A 162 16.78 -0.50 -2.18
CA GLN A 162 16.86 0.49 -3.26
C GLN A 162 16.41 -0.05 -4.63
N GLN A 163 16.29 -1.37 -4.77
CA GLN A 163 15.92 -2.03 -6.01
C GLN A 163 14.43 -2.36 -6.03
N THR A 164 13.70 -1.85 -7.02
CA THR A 164 12.25 -2.05 -7.11
C THR A 164 11.85 -3.53 -7.14
N ASP A 165 12.61 -4.39 -7.83
CA ASP A 165 12.33 -5.84 -7.87
C ASP A 165 12.36 -6.50 -6.49
N TRP A 166 13.31 -6.09 -5.64
CA TRP A 166 13.39 -6.57 -4.27
C TRP A 166 12.27 -5.98 -3.41
N GLN A 167 11.91 -4.72 -3.60
CA GLN A 167 10.75 -4.14 -2.90
C GLN A 167 9.45 -4.85 -3.28
N ILE A 168 9.27 -5.22 -4.55
CA ILE A 168 8.13 -6.03 -5.02
C ILE A 168 8.16 -7.42 -4.38
N LEU A 169 9.34 -8.06 -4.31
CA LEU A 169 9.50 -9.35 -3.67
C LEU A 169 9.17 -9.31 -2.16
N TYR A 170 9.65 -8.30 -1.45
CA TYR A 170 9.34 -8.10 -0.03
C TYR A 170 7.85 -7.84 0.20
N LEU A 171 7.20 -7.06 -0.67
CA LEU A 171 5.74 -6.87 -0.63
C LEU A 171 4.99 -8.19 -0.85
N SER A 172 5.43 -9.01 -1.81
CA SER A 172 4.85 -10.34 -2.06
C SER A 172 4.99 -11.25 -0.84
N ALA A 173 6.18 -11.31 -0.24
CA ALA A 173 6.41 -12.06 0.99
C ALA A 173 5.54 -11.56 2.14
N PHE A 174 5.42 -10.24 2.33
CA PHE A 174 4.58 -9.65 3.36
C PHE A 174 3.09 -10.03 3.19
N MET A 175 2.56 -9.98 1.97
CA MET A 175 1.17 -10.36 1.71
C MET A 175 0.94 -11.86 1.96
N SER A 176 1.89 -12.72 1.58
CA SER A 176 1.85 -14.16 1.92
C SER A 176 1.91 -14.40 3.42
N ILE A 177 2.75 -13.66 4.16
CA ILE A 177 2.83 -13.72 5.62
C ILE A 177 1.50 -13.28 6.26
N CYS A 178 0.89 -12.21 5.77
CA CYS A 178 -0.41 -11.74 6.28
C CYS A 178 -1.50 -12.80 6.06
N TYR A 179 -1.53 -13.41 4.88
CA TYR A 179 -2.47 -14.49 4.58
C TYR A 179 -2.26 -15.70 5.49
N HIS A 180 -1.01 -16.13 5.66
CA HIS A 180 -0.65 -17.22 6.56
C HIS A 180 -1.03 -16.93 8.02
N ARG A 181 -0.76 -15.72 8.51
CA ARG A 181 -0.93 -15.33 9.91
C ARG A 181 -2.36 -14.97 10.32
N PHE A 182 -3.21 -14.60 9.38
CA PHE A 182 -4.53 -14.05 9.72
C PHE A 182 -5.69 -14.72 8.99
N VAL A 183 -5.41 -15.53 7.96
CA VAL A 183 -6.45 -16.25 7.22
C VAL A 183 -6.33 -17.76 7.40
N LEU A 184 -5.12 -18.31 7.37
CA LEU A 184 -4.89 -19.77 7.48
C LEU A 184 -4.59 -20.27 8.90
N SER A 185 -4.19 -19.39 9.82
CA SER A 185 -3.89 -19.73 11.23
C SER A 185 -5.13 -19.69 12.11
#